data_AF-A0A7V8Z6K9-F1
#
_entry.id   AF-A0A7V8Z6K9-F1
#
_cell.length_a   1.000
_cell.length_b   1.000
_cell.length_c   1.000
_cell.angle_alpha   90.00
_cell.angle_beta   90.00
_cell.angle_gamma   90.00
#
_symmetry.space_group_name_H-M   'P 1'
#
loop_
_entity.id
_entity.type
_entity.pdbx_description
1 polymer ?
#
loop_
_entity_poly.entity_id
_entity_poly.type
_entity_poly.pdbx_seq_one_letter_code
_entity_poly.pdbx_strand_id
1 'polypeptide(L)'
;MALGYQELLVVLVILLLLFGSTRLPQLAKGLGKSIREFKKGVGEGDDTEEIDAPARRESLRASSNSVEQDQLTPNKITTDRTL
;
A
#
# COMPACT_ATOMS: atom_id res chain seq x y z
N MET A 1 36.30 16.57 -6.85
CA MET A 1 35.21 15.93 -7.61
C MET A 1 34.61 14.85 -6.71
N ALA A 2 33.61 15.22 -5.92
CA ALA A 2 32.90 14.24 -5.11
C ALA A 2 32.10 13.35 -6.06
N LEU A 3 32.10 12.04 -5.81
CA LEU A 3 31.17 11.11 -6.45
C LEU A 3 29.77 11.66 -6.21
N GLY A 4 29.22 12.28 -7.25
CA GLY A 4 27.95 12.95 -7.20
C GLY A 4 26.82 11.95 -7.44
N TYR A 5 25.61 12.50 -7.45
CA TYR A 5 24.42 11.75 -7.82
C TYR A 5 24.55 11.08 -9.20
N GLN A 6 25.32 11.70 -10.11
CA GLN A 6 25.58 11.22 -11.47
C GLN A 6 26.23 9.83 -11.49
N GLU A 7 27.31 9.62 -10.73
CA GLU A 7 28.03 8.34 -10.67
C GLU A 7 27.17 7.25 -10.04
N LEU A 8 26.42 7.58 -8.98
CA LEU A 8 25.47 6.67 -8.36
C LEU A 8 24.38 6.22 -9.34
N LEU A 9 23.88 7.14 -10.17
CA LEU A 9 22.88 6.85 -11.20
C LEU A 9 23.45 5.92 -12.28
N VAL A 10 24.69 6.14 -12.73
CA VAL A 10 25.37 5.25 -13.70
C VAL A 10 25.54 3.84 -13.14
N VAL A 11 26.02 3.71 -11.91
CA VAL A 11 26.16 2.39 -11.25
C VAL A 11 24.81 1.71 -11.08
N LEU A 12 23.78 2.47 -10.67
CA LEU A 12 22.42 1.98 -10.54
C LEU A 12 21.89 1.43 -11.87
N VAL A 13 22.06 2.16 -12.97
CA VAL A 13 21.64 1.70 -14.31
C VAL A 13 22.35 0.41 -14.69
N ILE A 14 23.66 0.30 -14.46
CA ILE A 14 24.41 -0.93 -14.76
C ILE A 14 23.86 -2.11 -13.93
N LEU A 15 23.63 -1.92 -12.62
CA LEU A 15 23.02 -2.95 -11.78
C LEU A 15 21.60 -3.33 -12.25
N LEU A 16 20.81 -2.36 -12.70
CA LEU A 16 19.48 -2.61 -13.27
C LEU A 16 19.55 -3.40 -14.58
N LEU A 17 20.59 -3.21 -15.40
CA LEU A 17 20.76 -4.00 -16.62
C LEU A 17 21.21 -5.43 -16.33
N LEU A 18 22.09 -5.63 -15.34
CA LEU A 18 22.59 -6.96 -14.97
C LEU A 18 21.53 -7.77 -14.20
N PHE A 19 20.90 -7.17 -13.19
CA PHE A 19 19.94 -7.84 -12.33
C PHE A 19 18.49 -7.68 -12.84
N GLY A 20 18.21 -6.69 -13.67
CA GLY A 20 16.85 -6.35 -14.10
C GLY A 20 16.09 -5.46 -13.11
N SER A 21 15.11 -4.71 -13.61
CA SER A 21 14.23 -3.86 -12.79
C SER A 21 13.37 -4.63 -11.79
N THR A 22 13.26 -5.95 -11.95
CA THR A 22 12.43 -6.82 -11.10
C THR A 22 13.20 -7.37 -9.90
N ARG A 23 14.51 -7.62 -10.01
CA ARG A 23 15.27 -8.32 -8.95
C ARG A 23 15.68 -7.39 -7.81
N LEU A 24 16.12 -6.16 -8.10
CA LEU A 24 16.44 -5.17 -7.06
C LEU A 24 15.28 -4.89 -6.09
N PRO A 25 14.05 -4.56 -6.54
CA PRO A 25 12.94 -4.35 -5.61
C PRO A 25 12.51 -5.63 -4.89
N GLN A 26 12.66 -6.81 -5.51
CA GLN A 26 12.39 -8.09 -4.84
C GLN A 26 13.37 -8.32 -3.67
N LEU A 27 14.67 -8.09 -3.89
CA LEU A 27 15.71 -8.21 -2.86
C LEU A 27 15.51 -7.16 -1.76
N ALA A 28 15.23 -5.91 -2.13
CA ALA A 28 14.95 -4.83 -1.18
C ALA A 28 13.72 -5.13 -0.30
N LYS A 29 12.64 -5.69 -0.88
CA LYS A 29 11.46 -6.13 -0.10
C LYS A 29 11.80 -7.23 0.90
N GLY A 30 12.65 -8.19 0.53
CA GLY A 30 13.11 -9.25 1.44
C GLY A 30 13.99 -8.71 2.57
N LEU A 31 15.03 -7.94 2.21
CA LEU A 31 15.95 -7.31 3.16
C LEU A 31 15.24 -6.33 4.10
N GLY A 32 14.29 -5.55 3.58
CA GLY A 32 13.48 -4.60 4.34
C GLY A 32 12.58 -5.28 5.38
N LYS A 33 12.02 -6.45 5.05
CA LYS A 33 11.28 -7.27 6.02
C LYS A 33 12.21 -7.83 7.09
N SER A 34 13.35 -8.40 6.69
CA SER A 34 14.34 -8.94 7.63
C SER A 34 14.89 -7.88 8.59
N ILE A 35 15.22 -6.68 8.09
CA ILE A 35 15.74 -5.59 8.94
C ILE A 35 14.66 -5.04 9.87
N ARG A 36 13.39 -5.02 9.44
CA ARG A 36 12.25 -4.60 10.26
C ARG A 36 12.01 -5.57 11.41
N GLU A 37 11.98 -6.88 11.14
CA GLU A 37 11.85 -7.91 12.16
C GLU A 37 13.09 -7.96 13.08
N PHE A 38 14.28 -7.74 12.51
CA PHE A 38 15.51 -7.61 13.29
C PHE A 38 15.39 -6.44 14.27
N LYS A 39 15.11 -5.21 13.79
CA LYS A 39 14.95 -4.01 14.65
C LYS A 39 13.86 -4.19 15.72
N LYS A 40 12.75 -4.85 15.37
CA LYS A 40 11.68 -5.20 16.31
C LYS A 40 12.16 -6.16 17.41
N GLY A 41 13.03 -7.11 17.07
CA GLY A 41 13.59 -8.08 18.01
C GLY A 41 14.73 -7.55 18.89
N VAL A 42 15.53 -6.58 18.42
CA VAL A 42 16.68 -6.06 19.19
C VAL A 42 16.32 -4.99 20.23
N GLY A 43 15.04 -4.62 20.39
CA GLY A 43 14.59 -3.93 21.61
C GLY A 43 14.32 -2.42 21.52
N GLU A 44 14.03 -1.88 20.35
CA GLU A 44 13.47 -0.51 20.20
C GLU A 44 12.19 -0.57 19.38
N GLY A 45 11.13 -1.03 20.06
CA GLY A 45 9.77 -1.11 19.55
C GLY A 45 9.06 0.24 19.48
N ASP A 46 9.71 1.29 18.97
CA ASP A 46 9.02 2.53 18.65
C ASP A 46 8.53 2.48 17.20
N ASP A 47 7.22 2.19 17.09
CA ASP A 47 6.27 2.87 16.23
C ASP A 47 6.72 3.19 14.81
N THR A 48 6.92 2.15 14.01
CA THR A 48 6.85 2.29 12.55
C THR A 48 5.89 1.25 12.00
N GLU A 49 4.62 1.45 12.34
CA GLU A 49 3.53 0.96 11.51
C GLU A 49 3.47 1.76 10.21
N GLU A 50 3.05 1.08 9.14
CA GLU A 50 2.66 1.67 7.85
C GLU A 50 3.79 2.10 6.89
N ILE A 51 4.54 1.12 6.35
CA ILE A 51 5.08 1.22 4.99
C ILE A 51 4.60 0.02 4.16
N ASP A 52 3.30 -0.29 4.23
CA ASP A 52 2.70 -1.30 3.36
C ASP A 52 1.22 -0.98 3.06
N ALA A 53 0.97 0.11 2.34
CA ALA A 53 -0.21 0.25 1.49
C ALA A 53 0.02 1.35 0.44
N PRO A 54 -0.01 1.02 -0.86
CA PRO A 54 -1.26 1.24 -1.58
C PRO A 54 -1.46 0.16 -2.66
N ALA A 55 -2.20 -0.89 -2.32
CA ALA A 55 -2.80 -1.78 -3.33
C ALA A 55 -3.99 -2.56 -2.76
N ARG A 56 -4.03 -2.79 -1.44
CA ARG A 56 -5.07 -3.60 -0.80
C ARG A 56 -6.34 -2.82 -0.40
N ARG A 57 -6.29 -1.48 -0.34
CA ARG A 57 -7.44 -0.66 0.07
C ARG A 57 -8.45 -0.38 -1.06
N GLU A 58 -8.07 -0.63 -2.31
CA GLU A 58 -8.96 -0.40 -3.47
C GLU A 58 -9.91 -1.58 -3.71
N SER A 59 -9.44 -2.83 -3.55
CA SER A 59 -10.30 -4.03 -3.71
C SER A 59 -11.33 -4.20 -2.58
N LEU A 60 -11.06 -3.67 -1.38
CA LEU A 60 -11.99 -3.70 -0.24
C LEU A 60 -13.12 -2.67 -0.37
N ARG A 61 -12.92 -1.57 -1.11
CA ARG A 61 -13.95 -0.55 -1.36
C ARG A 61 -14.85 -0.89 -2.55
N ALA A 62 -14.32 -1.58 -3.56
CA ALA A 62 -15.09 -1.96 -4.74
C ALA A 62 -16.16 -3.04 -4.47
N SER A 63 -16.03 -3.84 -3.41
CA SER A 63 -17.03 -4.87 -3.04
C SER A 63 -18.06 -4.41 -2.00
N SER A 64 -17.88 -3.26 -1.36
CA SER A 64 -18.81 -2.73 -0.33
C SER A 64 -19.83 -1.72 -0.86
N ASN A 65 -19.80 -1.34 -2.14
CA ASN A 65 -20.75 -0.38 -2.72
C ASN A 65 -21.87 -1.01 -3.58
N SER A 66 -21.95 -2.35 -3.67
CA SER A 66 -22.96 -3.04 -4.48
C SER A 66 -23.98 -3.84 -3.67
N VAL A 67 -23.91 -3.82 -2.34
CA VAL A 67 -24.86 -4.52 -1.46
C VAL A 67 -25.13 -3.58 -0.27
N GLU A 68 -26.40 -3.33 0.06
CA GLU A 68 -26.89 -2.39 1.11
C GLU A 68 -27.06 -0.89 0.75
N GLN A 69 -27.77 -0.60 -0.35
CA GLN A 69 -28.82 0.44 -0.35
C GLN A 69 -30.20 -0.25 -0.44
N ASP A 70 -30.54 -1.05 0.57
CA ASP A 70 -31.89 -1.62 0.76
C ASP A 70 -32.45 -1.31 2.16
N GLN A 71 -31.90 -0.33 2.87
CA GLN A 71 -32.42 0.07 4.19
C GLN A 71 -32.29 1.58 4.40
N LEU A 72 -33.01 2.36 3.58
CA LEU A 72 -33.47 3.67 4.01
C LEU A 72 -34.79 3.47 4.78
N THR A 73 -34.68 3.25 6.08
CA THR A 73 -35.76 3.62 7.02
C THR A 73 -35.81 5.16 7.09
N PRO A 74 -36.78 5.82 7.75
CA PRO A 74 -38.23 5.61 7.89
C PRO A 74 -39.05 6.92 7.63
N ASN A 75 -40.37 6.77 7.47
CA ASN A 75 -41.43 7.74 7.83
C ASN A 75 -41.84 8.89 6.86
N LYS A 76 -43.17 9.11 6.89
CA LYS A 76 -44.01 10.24 6.50
C LYS A 76 -44.35 10.40 5.02
N ILE A 77 -45.66 10.32 4.77
CA ILE A 77 -46.56 11.31 4.15
C ILE A 77 -47.69 10.47 3.54
N THR A 78 -48.82 10.32 4.24
CA THR A 78 -50.03 11.15 3.99
C THR A 78 -50.53 10.99 2.56
N THR A 79 -51.73 10.42 2.46
CA THR A 79 -52.74 10.76 1.43
C THR A 79 -52.43 10.18 0.04
N ASP A 80 -53.32 9.45 -0.61
CA ASP A 80 -54.64 9.94 -0.94
C ASP A 80 -55.60 8.80 -1.27
N ARG A 81 -56.89 9.11 -1.11
CA ARG A 81 -58.00 8.41 -1.73
C ARG A 81 -57.63 7.98 -3.15
N THR A 82 -57.97 6.77 -3.55
CA THR A 82 -58.61 6.50 -4.85
C THR A 82 -59.14 5.05 -4.85
N LEU A 83 -60.47 4.96 -4.68
CA LEU A 83 -61.42 3.99 -5.22
C LEU A 83 -61.28 2.50 -4.87
#